data_AF-A0A932DYA2-F1
#
_entry.id   AF-A0A932DYA2-F1
#
_cell.length_a   1.000
_cell.length_b   1.000
_cell.length_c   1.000
_cell.angle_alpha   90.00
_cell.angle_beta   90.00
_cell.angle_gamma   90.00
#
_symmetry.space_group_name_H-M   'P 1'
#
loop_
_entity.id
_entity.type
_entity.pdbx_description
1 polymer ?
#
loop_
_entity_poly.entity_id
_entity_poly.type
_entity_poly.pdbx_seq_one_letter_code
_entity_poly.pdbx_strand_id
1 'polypeptide(L)'
;MQGSKLYVGNLSYSVTKERLDELFAKYGEVKQVTIIEGKGFGFVEMSNQSEANKAKEALNNTEFEGRTLNIDEARPPKSRGDRDRGQNRGRRRF
;
A
#
# COMPACT_ATOMS: atom_id res chain seq x y z
N MET A 1 1.68 4.18 -15.31
CA MET A 1 1.44 2.76 -14.97
C MET A 1 0.95 2.73 -13.53
N GLN A 2 -0.28 2.28 -13.29
CA GLN A 2 -0.87 2.28 -11.96
C GLN A 2 -0.22 1.14 -11.16
N GLY A 3 0.76 1.46 -10.32
CA GLY A 3 1.27 0.51 -9.33
C GLY A 3 0.15 0.20 -8.34
N SER A 4 -0.15 -1.08 -8.15
CA SER A 4 -1.24 -1.49 -7.26
C SER A 4 -0.69 -1.70 -5.87
N LYS A 5 -0.93 -0.68 -5.05
CA LYS A 5 -0.56 -0.68 -3.66
C LYS A 5 -1.64 -1.39 -2.86
N LEU A 6 -1.22 -2.30 -2.00
CA LEU A 6 -2.05 -3.05 -1.08
C LEU A 6 -1.71 -2.61 0.34
N TYR A 7 -2.75 -2.44 1.15
CA TYR A 7 -2.64 -2.19 2.57
C TYR A 7 -2.75 -3.53 3.28
N VAL A 8 -1.83 -3.81 4.22
CA VAL A 8 -1.82 -5.03 5.02
C VAL A 8 -1.87 -4.63 6.49
N GLY A 9 -3.02 -4.82 7.13
CA GLY A 9 -3.27 -4.51 8.53
C GLY A 9 -3.37 -5.76 9.40
N ASN A 10 -3.36 -5.52 10.72
CA ASN A 10 -3.43 -6.54 11.76
C ASN A 10 -2.25 -7.54 11.71
N LEU A 11 -1.08 -7.07 11.29
CA LEU A 11 0.14 -7.86 11.25
C LEU A 11 0.62 -8.18 12.67
N SER A 12 1.15 -9.39 12.85
CA SER A 12 1.89 -9.74 14.06
C SER A 12 3.22 -8.99 14.09
N TYR A 13 3.75 -8.74 15.29
CA TYR A 13 5.11 -8.19 15.45
C TYR A 13 6.20 -9.12 14.91
N SER A 14 5.86 -10.40 14.71
CA SER A 14 6.73 -11.39 14.09
C SER A 14 6.81 -11.28 12.56
N VAL A 15 5.87 -10.56 11.92
CA VAL A 15 5.85 -10.44 10.46
C VAL A 15 6.84 -9.38 10.02
N THR A 16 7.88 -9.81 9.31
CA THR A 16 8.88 -8.92 8.70
C THR A 16 8.55 -8.61 7.25
N LYS A 17 9.28 -7.63 6.68
CA LYS A 17 9.15 -7.25 5.27
C LYS A 17 9.39 -8.45 4.35
N GLU A 18 10.33 -9.31 4.72
CA GLU A 18 10.70 -10.51 3.97
C GLU A 18 9.55 -11.50 3.95
N ARG A 19 8.87 -11.68 5.09
CA ARG A 19 7.68 -12.54 5.15
C ARG A 19 6.56 -12.03 4.27
N LEU A 20 6.28 -10.72 4.26
CA LEU A 20 5.30 -10.17 3.33
C LEU A 20 5.76 -10.36 1.88
N ASP A 21 7.01 -10.05 1.58
CA ASP A 21 7.57 -10.22 0.24
C ASP A 21 7.40 -11.65 -0.27
N GLU A 22 7.84 -12.66 0.49
CA GLU A 22 7.69 -14.09 0.16
C GLU A 22 6.22 -14.50 -0.03
N LEU A 23 5.32 -13.93 0.75
CA LEU A 23 3.91 -14.31 0.81
C LEU A 23 3.13 -13.69 -0.37
N PHE A 24 3.46 -12.45 -0.74
CA PHE A 24 2.93 -11.79 -1.94
C PHE A 24 3.61 -12.25 -3.23
N ALA A 25 4.89 -12.64 -3.19
CA ALA A 25 5.66 -13.18 -4.32
C ALA A 25 5.02 -14.44 -4.93
N LYS A 26 4.24 -15.20 -4.15
CA LYS A 26 3.48 -16.36 -4.63
C LYS A 26 2.33 -16.00 -5.59
N TYR A 27 1.84 -14.76 -5.51
CA TYR A 27 0.70 -14.28 -6.28
C TYR A 27 1.09 -13.29 -7.38
N GLY A 28 2.27 -12.68 -7.29
CA GLY A 28 2.83 -11.81 -8.32
C GLY A 28 4.13 -11.13 -7.91
N GLU A 29 4.65 -10.26 -8.76
CA GLU A 29 5.92 -9.58 -8.51
C GLU A 29 5.74 -8.36 -7.58
N VAL A 30 6.46 -8.36 -6.45
CA VAL A 30 6.47 -7.26 -5.48
C VAL A 30 7.51 -6.22 -5.92
N LYS A 31 7.08 -4.97 -6.09
CA LYS A 31 7.95 -3.83 -6.39
C LYS A 31 8.52 -3.19 -5.15
N GLN A 32 7.70 -3.03 -4.11
CA GLN A 32 8.12 -2.36 -2.89
C GLN A 32 7.33 -2.85 -1.68
N VAL A 33 8.03 -3.08 -0.56
CA VAL A 33 7.41 -3.40 0.72
C VAL A 33 7.79 -2.33 1.73
N THR A 34 6.78 -1.77 2.41
CA THR A 34 6.94 -0.76 3.45
C THR A 34 6.15 -1.16 4.68
N ILE A 35 6.83 -1.47 5.78
CA ILE A 35 6.17 -1.79 7.06
C ILE A 35 6.22 -0.58 7.98
N ILE A 36 5.12 -0.29 8.69
CA ILE A 36 5.06 0.72 9.74
C ILE A 36 4.98 0.03 11.10
N GLU A 37 6.16 -0.25 11.64
CA GLU A 37 6.37 -0.78 12.98
C GLU A 37 5.89 0.27 14.00
N GLY A 38 4.90 -0.10 14.81
CA GLY A 38 4.24 0.80 15.77
C GLY A 38 2.72 0.87 15.64
N LYS A 39 2.15 0.45 14.50
CA LYS A 39 0.69 0.31 14.34
C LYS A 39 0.25 -1.06 13.82
N GLY A 40 1.18 -1.98 13.57
CA GLY A 40 0.87 -3.34 13.12
C GLY A 40 0.30 -3.38 11.70
N PHE A 41 0.77 -2.49 10.81
CA PHE A 41 0.37 -2.49 9.41
C PHE A 41 1.53 -2.15 8.47
N GLY A 42 1.37 -2.53 7.21
CA GLY A 42 2.31 -2.28 6.13
C GLY A 42 1.61 -2.03 4.80
N PHE A 43 2.41 -1.72 3.79
CA PHE A 43 2.00 -1.51 2.42
C PHE A 43 2.89 -2.33 1.50
N VAL A 44 2.27 -2.97 0.51
CA VAL A 44 2.95 -3.76 -0.52
C VAL A 44 2.57 -3.17 -1.87
N GLU A 45 3.54 -2.81 -2.68
CA GLU A 45 3.34 -2.36 -4.06
C GLU A 45 3.63 -3.51 -5.00
N MET A 46 2.63 -3.89 -5.79
CA MET A 46 2.71 -4.96 -6.79
C MET A 46 2.99 -4.39 -8.17
N SER A 47 3.60 -5.21 -9.03
CA SER A 47 3.87 -4.86 -10.43
C SER A 47 2.59 -4.72 -11.26
N ASN A 48 1.58 -5.58 -11.03
CA ASN A 48 0.28 -5.53 -11.71
C ASN A 48 -0.93 -5.48 -10.75
N GLN A 49 -2.01 -4.83 -11.21
CA GLN A 49 -3.28 -4.78 -10.48
C GLN A 49 -4.00 -6.13 -10.39
N SER A 50 -3.90 -6.95 -11.44
CA SER A 50 -4.51 -8.28 -11.43
C SER A 50 -3.90 -9.18 -10.36
N GLU A 51 -2.57 -9.15 -10.23
CA GLU A 51 -1.83 -9.88 -9.19
C GLU A 51 -2.16 -9.34 -7.80
N ALA A 52 -2.25 -8.02 -7.67
CA ALA A 52 -2.62 -7.38 -6.42
C ALA A 52 -4.01 -7.77 -5.92
N ASN A 53 -5.01 -7.81 -6.83
CA ASN A 53 -6.36 -8.25 -6.47
C ASN A 53 -6.40 -9.73 -6.08
N LYS A 54 -5.69 -10.60 -6.80
CA LYS A 54 -5.58 -12.03 -6.42
C LYS A 54 -4.97 -12.22 -5.05
N ALA A 55 -3.86 -11.52 -4.77
CA ALA A 55 -3.21 -11.56 -3.48
C ALA A 55 -4.14 -11.04 -2.37
N LYS A 56 -4.83 -9.92 -2.62
CA LYS A 56 -5.85 -9.38 -1.72
C LYS A 56 -6.94 -10.40 -1.43
N GLU A 57 -7.60 -10.96 -2.43
CA GLU A 57 -8.71 -11.90 -2.21
C GLU A 57 -8.26 -13.20 -1.53
N ALA A 58 -7.06 -13.69 -1.84
CA ALA A 58 -6.53 -14.92 -1.27
C ALA A 58 -6.04 -14.75 0.18
N LEU A 59 -5.55 -13.56 0.55
CA LEU A 59 -4.89 -13.32 1.83
C LEU A 59 -5.72 -12.46 2.78
N ASN A 60 -6.69 -11.70 2.28
CA ASN A 60 -7.58 -10.90 3.10
C ASN A 60 -8.48 -11.79 3.97
N ASN A 61 -8.58 -11.45 5.25
CA ASN A 61 -9.28 -12.22 6.28
C ASN A 61 -8.75 -13.63 6.49
N THR A 62 -7.50 -13.90 6.13
CA THR A 62 -6.84 -15.17 6.45
C THR A 62 -6.22 -15.15 7.84
N GLU A 63 -6.20 -16.31 8.50
CA GLU A 63 -5.55 -16.45 9.79
C GLU A 63 -4.05 -16.71 9.58
N PHE A 64 -3.21 -15.79 10.04
CA PHE A 64 -1.76 -15.87 9.97
C PHE A 64 -1.16 -15.60 11.34
N GLU A 65 -0.37 -16.54 11.85
CA GLU A 65 0.24 -16.47 13.19
C GLU A 65 -0.78 -16.19 14.32
N GLY A 66 -1.98 -16.77 14.23
CA GLY A 66 -3.05 -16.60 15.21
C GLY A 66 -3.74 -15.23 15.16
N ARG A 67 -3.58 -14.48 14.07
CA ARG A 67 -4.26 -13.20 13.84
C ARG A 67 -4.85 -13.16 12.43
N THR A 68 -6.00 -12.51 12.29
CA THR A 68 -6.64 -12.31 10.99
C THR A 68 -5.95 -11.20 10.23
N LEU A 69 -5.25 -11.49 9.13
CA LEU A 69 -4.68 -10.46 8.26
C LEU A 69 -5.80 -9.71 7.55
N ASN A 70 -5.67 -8.39 7.48
CA ASN A 70 -6.64 -7.56 6.79
C ASN A 70 -5.98 -6.88 5.59
N ILE A 71 -6.34 -7.28 4.38
CA ILE A 71 -5.71 -6.79 3.16
C ILE A 71 -6.72 -6.03 2.34
N ASP A 72 -6.42 -4.75 2.09
CA ASP A 72 -7.28 -3.86 1.33
C ASP A 72 -6.51 -3.13 0.22
N GLU A 73 -7.24 -2.54 -0.72
CA GLU A 73 -6.63 -1.76 -1.79
C GLU A 73 -6.12 -0.43 -1.20
N ALA A 74 -4.80 -0.25 -1.17
CA ALA A 74 -4.25 0.98 -0.64
C ALA A 74 -4.57 2.10 -1.63
N ARG A 75 -5.38 3.06 -1.16
CA ARG A 75 -5.69 4.25 -1.93
C ARG A 75 -4.39 4.92 -2.37
N PRO A 76 -4.29 5.38 -3.63
CA PRO A 76 -3.13 6.11 -4.07
C PRO A 76 -2.89 7.26 -3.10
N PRO A 77 -1.65 7.49 -2.64
CA PRO A 77 -1.37 8.70 -1.90
C PRO A 77 -1.82 9.84 -2.82
N LYS A 78 -2.77 10.67 -2.36
CA LYS A 78 -3.10 11.92 -3.07
C LYS A 78 -1.75 12.56 -3.37
N SER A 79 -1.36 12.59 -4.65
CA SER A 79 -0.20 13.34 -5.08
C SER A 79 -0.36 14.71 -4.44
N ARG A 80 0.54 15.05 -3.52
CA ARG A 80 0.68 16.41 -3.00
C ARG A 80 1.31 17.27 -4.11
N GLY A 81 0.73 17.21 -5.31
CA GLY A 81 1.14 17.90 -6.53
C GLY A 81 0.20 19.05 -6.87
N ASP A 82 -1.05 19.03 -6.41
CA ASP A 82 -2.00 20.12 -6.66
C ASP A 82 -2.05 21.06 -5.44
N ARG A 83 -0.92 21.69 -5.12
CA ARG A 83 -1.01 23.12 -4.77
C ARG A 83 -1.23 23.86 -6.08
N ASP A 84 -2.43 23.70 -6.63
CA ASP A 84 -3.13 24.75 -7.36
C ASP A 84 -3.28 25.91 -6.36
N ARG A 85 -2.19 26.66 -6.15
CA ARG A 85 -2.30 28.06 -5.78
C ARG A 85 -2.67 28.76 -7.06
N GLY A 86 -3.94 28.64 -7.40
CA GLY A 86 -4.62 29.64 -8.20
C GLY A 86 -4.18 31.03 -7.74
N GLN A 87 -3.58 31.73 -8.69
CA GLN A 87 -4.08 32.99 -9.22
C GLN A 87 -4.48 34.07 -8.21
N ASN A 88 -4.05 35.28 -8.55
CA ASN A 88 -4.62 36.57 -8.17
C ASN A 88 -3.96 37.26 -6.97
N ARG A 89 -3.01 38.14 -7.27
CA ARG A 89 -3.15 39.55 -6.89
C ARG A 89 -2.26 40.47 -7.74
N GLY A 90 -2.94 41.20 -8.63
CA GLY A 90 -2.61 42.51 -9.22
C GLY A 90 -1.15 42.83 -9.56
N ARG A 91 -0.80 43.09 -10.82
CA ARG A 91 -1.10 44.41 -11.43
C ARG A 91 -1.27 45.52 -10.37
N ARG A 92 -0.16 46.16 -9.99
CA ARG A 92 -0.18 47.60 -9.74
C ARG A 92 1.19 48.21 -10.03
N ARG A 93 1.19 49.05 -11.06
CA ARG A 93 2.27 49.96 -11.45
C ARG A 93 2.62 50.86 -10.26
N PHE A 94 3.90 51.14 -10.10
CA PHE A 94 4.40 52.43 -9.66
C PHE A 94 5.43 52.89 -10.69
#